data_AF-A0AAV1V7K8-F1
#
_entry.id   AF-A0AAV1V7K8-F1
#
_cell.length_a   1.000
_cell.length_b   1.000
_cell.length_c   1.000
_cell.angle_alpha   90.00
_cell.angle_beta   90.00
_cell.angle_gamma   90.00
#
_symmetry.space_group_name_H-M   'P 1'
#
loop_
_entity.id
_entity.type
_entity.pdbx_description
1 polymer ?
#
loop_
_entity_poly.entity_id
_entity_poly.type
_entity_poly.pdbx_seq_one_letter_code
_entity_poly.pdbx_strand_id
1 'polypeptide(L)'
;MRKLYVEDDSFRVTREGYSHLSDSKWEAVGRMSVLTGDHAISGILESLNRDQQHAAINKFQQGEIAVERQKIALLQQQGSRQSMGGPTHTRRPETLKIDILRYKGTDEDSLLRWFVE
;
A
#
# COMPACT_ATOMS: atom_id res chain seq x y z
N MET A 1 0.14 43.44 -14.56
CA MET A 1 0.25 42.34 -15.56
C MET A 1 0.08 41.02 -14.83
N ARG A 2 -1.04 40.34 -15.03
CA ARG A 2 -1.32 39.03 -14.42
C ARG A 2 -0.68 37.99 -15.35
N LYS A 3 0.43 37.36 -14.92
CA LYS A 3 1.04 36.25 -15.67
C LYS A 3 0.04 35.10 -15.67
N LEU A 4 -0.56 34.84 -16.82
CA LEU A 4 -1.30 33.61 -17.07
C LEU A 4 -0.25 32.49 -17.10
N TYR A 5 -0.15 31.72 -16.02
CA TYR A 5 0.47 30.41 -16.09
C TYR A 5 -0.45 29.58 -16.98
N VAL A 6 -0.08 29.47 -18.25
CA VAL A 6 -0.58 28.38 -19.09
C VAL A 6 0.08 27.14 -18.46
N GLU A 7 -0.68 26.42 -17.64
CA GLU A 7 -0.30 25.04 -17.31
C GLU A 7 -0.21 24.33 -18.66
N ASP A 8 1.02 24.01 -19.04
CA ASP A 8 1.31 23.31 -20.27
C ASP A 8 0.88 21.85 -20.09
N ASP A 9 -0.44 21.62 -20.18
CA ASP A 9 -1.07 20.30 -20.14
C ASP A 9 -0.56 19.39 -21.28
N SER A 10 0.24 19.92 -22.21
CA SER A 10 0.91 19.15 -23.26
C SER A 10 1.91 18.11 -22.73
N PHE A 11 2.39 18.24 -21.49
CA PHE A 11 3.39 17.32 -20.92
C PHE A 11 2.82 16.31 -19.93
N ARG A 12 1.50 16.28 -19.72
CA ARG A 12 0.89 15.24 -18.91
C ARG A 12 1.03 13.90 -19.60
N VAL A 13 1.54 12.90 -18.88
CA VAL A 13 1.58 11.53 -19.39
C VAL A 13 0.14 11.04 -19.52
N THR A 14 -0.32 10.82 -20.75
CA THR A 14 -1.71 10.44 -21.05
C THR A 14 -1.87 8.92 -21.17
N ARG A 15 -3.02 8.39 -20.75
CA ARG A 15 -3.26 6.93 -20.68
C ARG A 15 -3.22 6.27 -22.06
N GLU A 16 -3.62 7.02 -23.07
CA GLU A 16 -3.81 6.58 -24.45
C GLU A 16 -2.48 6.13 -25.08
N GLY A 17 -1.38 6.84 -24.80
CA GLY A 17 -0.04 6.49 -25.29
C GLY A 17 0.55 5.24 -24.62
N TYR A 18 -0.03 4.79 -23.52
CA TYR A 18 0.47 3.70 -22.68
C TYR A 18 -0.58 2.61 -22.43
N SER A 19 -1.42 2.34 -23.43
CA SER A 19 -2.47 1.32 -23.37
C SER A 19 -1.96 -0.11 -23.11
N HIS A 20 -0.68 -0.39 -23.37
CA HIS A 20 -0.04 -1.66 -23.03
C HIS A 20 0.28 -1.83 -21.54
N LEU A 21 0.20 -0.76 -20.74
CA LEU A 21 0.36 -0.83 -19.30
C LEU A 21 -0.96 -1.28 -18.66
N SER A 22 -0.90 -2.24 -17.74
CA SER A 22 -2.04 -2.55 -16.86
C SER A 22 -2.36 -1.35 -15.96
N ASP A 23 -3.57 -1.31 -15.39
CA ASP A 23 -3.99 -0.20 -14.52
C ASP A 23 -3.05 -0.04 -13.32
N SER A 24 -2.63 -1.14 -12.70
CA SER A 24 -1.63 -1.11 -11.62
C SER A 24 -0.31 -0.46 -12.02
N LYS A 25 0.17 -0.69 -13.25
CA LYS A 25 1.39 -0.07 -13.77
C LYS A 25 1.16 1.40 -14.11
N TRP A 26 -0.02 1.75 -14.59
CA TRP A 26 -0.39 3.14 -14.84
C TRP A 26 -0.47 3.97 -13.55
N GLU A 27 -1.08 3.43 -12.51
CA GLU A 27 -1.08 4.03 -11.18
C GLU A 27 0.35 4.24 -10.65
N ALA A 28 1.26 3.30 -10.93
CA ALA A 28 2.66 3.47 -10.58
C ALA A 28 3.33 4.61 -11.36
N VAL A 29 3.02 4.78 -12.66
CA VAL A 29 3.47 5.94 -13.44
C VAL A 29 2.95 7.25 -12.83
N GLY A 30 1.69 7.30 -12.41
CA GLY A 30 1.12 8.45 -11.69
C GLY A 30 1.90 8.79 -10.41
N ARG A 31 2.29 7.78 -9.62
CA ARG A 31 3.14 8.01 -8.43
C ARG A 31 4.56 8.45 -8.78
N MET A 32 5.17 7.86 -9.83
CA MET A 32 6.47 8.29 -10.34
C MET A 32 6.45 9.76 -10.77
N SER A 33 5.37 10.17 -11.44
CA SER A 33 5.09 11.54 -11.85
C SER A 33 4.96 12.50 -10.67
N VAL A 34 4.23 12.12 -9.62
CA VAL A 34 4.14 12.93 -8.39
C VAL A 34 5.51 13.12 -7.72
N LEU A 35 6.36 12.08 -7.76
CA LEU A 35 7.69 12.13 -7.12
C LEU A 35 8.73 12.91 -7.95
N THR A 36 8.69 12.80 -9.28
CA THR A 36 9.77 13.25 -10.17
C THR A 36 9.35 14.39 -11.10
N GLY A 37 8.03 14.56 -11.31
CA GLY A 37 7.42 15.47 -12.27
C GLY A 37 7.01 14.77 -13.56
N ASP A 38 5.83 15.15 -14.08
CA ASP A 38 5.24 14.56 -15.30
C ASP A 38 6.19 14.64 -16.51
N HIS A 39 6.80 15.81 -16.73
CA HIS A 39 7.68 16.03 -17.89
C HIS A 39 8.89 15.08 -17.88
N ALA A 40 9.52 14.90 -16.72
CA ALA A 40 10.66 14.01 -16.58
C ALA A 40 10.26 12.54 -16.83
N ILE A 41 9.11 12.12 -16.29
CA ILE A 41 8.61 10.76 -16.49
C ILE A 41 8.19 10.52 -17.94
N SER A 42 7.51 11.47 -18.59
CA SER A 42 7.18 11.36 -20.02
C SER A 42 8.44 11.18 -20.85
N GLY A 43 9.44 12.06 -20.66
CA GLY A 43 10.70 11.98 -21.41
C GLY A 43 11.45 10.66 -21.18
N ILE A 44 11.47 10.16 -19.93
CA ILE A 44 12.05 8.85 -19.64
C ILE A 44 11.28 7.75 -20.37
N LEU A 45 9.96 7.69 -20.23
CA LEU A 45 9.16 6.61 -20.82
C LEU A 45 9.19 6.64 -22.35
N GLU A 46 9.17 7.81 -22.98
CA GLU A 46 9.31 7.98 -24.43
C GLU A 46 10.67 7.51 -24.95
N SER A 47 11.73 7.64 -24.15
CA SER A 47 13.07 7.16 -24.51
C SER A 47 13.23 5.64 -24.42
N LEU A 48 12.28 4.95 -23.78
CA LEU A 48 12.32 3.51 -23.52
C LEU A 48 11.38 2.76 -24.45
N ASN A 49 11.80 1.58 -24.90
CA ASN A 49 10.89 0.66 -25.57
C ASN A 49 9.89 0.03 -24.58
N ARG A 50 8.85 -0.64 -25.09
CA ARG A 50 7.77 -1.22 -24.27
C ARG A 50 8.26 -2.11 -23.12
N ASP A 51 9.21 -3.01 -23.40
CA ASP A 51 9.71 -3.93 -22.38
C ASP A 51 10.55 -3.20 -21.32
N GLN A 52 11.33 -2.21 -21.75
CA GLN A 52 12.08 -1.34 -20.86
C GLN A 52 11.17 -0.47 -19.98
N GLN A 53 10.07 0.05 -20.52
CA GLN A 53 9.05 0.76 -19.74
C GLN A 53 8.49 -0.15 -18.65
N HIS A 54 8.09 -1.38 -19.01
CA HIS A 54 7.64 -2.36 -18.02
C HIS A 54 8.70 -2.66 -16.96
N ALA A 55 9.95 -2.84 -17.35
CA ALA A 55 11.05 -3.11 -16.42
C ALA A 55 11.29 -1.94 -15.47
N ALA A 56 11.29 -0.70 -15.98
CA ALA A 56 11.47 0.50 -15.18
C ALA A 56 10.35 0.68 -14.15
N ILE A 57 9.09 0.52 -14.57
CA ILE A 57 7.92 0.62 -13.69
C ILE A 57 7.96 -0.49 -12.62
N ASN A 58 8.26 -1.73 -13.01
CA ASN A 58 8.38 -2.84 -12.08
C ASN A 58 9.50 -2.60 -11.04
N LYS A 59 10.62 -2.00 -11.47
CA LYS A 59 11.74 -1.67 -10.58
C LYS A 59 11.34 -0.60 -9.57
N PHE A 60 10.60 0.43 -10.01
CA PHE A 60 10.05 1.44 -9.11
C PHE A 60 9.14 0.81 -8.05
N GLN A 61 8.17 -0.01 -8.45
CA GLN A 61 7.25 -0.69 -7.53
C GLN A 61 7.98 -1.61 -6.53
N GLN A 62 9.00 -2.35 -6.99
CA GLN A 62 9.84 -3.16 -6.10
C GLN A 62 10.60 -2.30 -5.08
N GLY A 63 11.05 -1.11 -5.49
CA GLY A 63 11.65 -0.13 -4.60
C GLY A 63 10.68 0.33 -3.51
N GLU A 64 9.44 0.67 -3.87
CA GLU A 64 8.39 1.04 -2.90
C GLU A 64 8.17 -0.09 -1.88
N ILE A 65 8.07 -1.34 -2.35
CA ILE A 65 7.89 -2.51 -1.48
C ILE A 65 9.10 -2.70 -0.56
N ALA A 66 10.33 -2.54 -1.07
CA ALA A 66 11.55 -2.68 -0.28
C ALA A 66 11.63 -1.63 0.83
N VAL A 67 11.31 -0.37 0.52
CA VAL A 67 11.24 0.72 1.49
C VAL A 67 10.22 0.43 2.58
N GLU A 68 9.02 -0.01 2.21
CA GLU A 68 7.98 -0.31 3.20
C GLU A 68 8.35 -1.53 4.06
N ARG A 69 8.94 -2.58 3.48
CA ARG A 69 9.47 -3.73 4.22
C ARG A 69 10.54 -3.32 5.22
N GLN A 70 11.46 -2.41 4.83
CA GLN A 70 12.48 -1.89 5.73
C GLN A 70 11.85 -1.11 6.89
N LYS A 71 10.85 -0.27 6.61
CA LYS A 71 10.11 0.48 7.64
C LYS A 71 9.43 -0.46 8.64
N ILE A 72 8.77 -1.51 8.15
CA ILE A 72 8.16 -2.56 8.99
C ILE A 72 9.22 -3.24 9.86
N ALA A 73 10.36 -3.62 9.28
CA ALA A 73 11.45 -4.26 10.03
C ALA A 73 12.02 -3.35 11.13
N LEU A 74 12.16 -2.04 10.86
CA LEU A 74 12.59 -1.06 11.85
C LEU A 74 11.58 -0.91 12.99
N LEU A 75 10.28 -0.86 12.69
CA LEU A 75 9.22 -0.82 13.71
C LEU A 75 9.21 -2.10 14.57
N GLN A 76 9.40 -3.27 13.96
CA GLN A 76 9.51 -4.54 14.70
C GLN A 76 10.74 -4.57 15.62
N GLN A 77 11.88 -4.01 15.18
CA GLN A 77 13.07 -3.88 16.02
C GLN A 77 12.85 -2.90 17.16
N GLN A 78 12.17 -1.77 16.92
CA GLN A 78 11.81 -0.82 17.98
C GLN A 78 10.87 -1.45 19.01
N GLY A 79 9.84 -2.19 18.57
CA GLY A 79 8.96 -2.94 19.47
C GLY A 79 9.71 -4.03 20.25
N SER A 80 10.66 -4.71 19.61
CA SER A 80 11.53 -5.70 20.26
C SER A 80 12.48 -5.06 21.29
N ARG A 81 13.00 -3.86 21.01
CA ARG A 81 13.86 -3.11 21.95
C ARG A 81 13.08 -2.52 23.12
N GLN A 82 11.83 -2.11 22.92
CA GLN A 82 10.94 -1.70 24.01
C GLN A 82 10.53 -2.88 24.91
N SER A 83 10.50 -4.10 24.36
CA SER A 83 10.25 -5.33 25.13
C SER A 83 11.44 -5.78 26.01
N MET A 84 12.65 -5.30 25.73
CA MET A 84 13.88 -5.69 26.45
C MET A 84 14.13 -4.89 27.75
N GLY A 85 13.21 -4.01 28.15
CA GLY A 85 13.29 -3.20 29.38
C GLY A 85 12.33 -3.62 30.51
N GLY A 86 11.55 -4.68 30.34
CA GLY A 86 10.64 -5.23 31.36
C GLY A 86 10.84 -6.74 31.50
N PRO A 87 10.58 -7.34 32.68
CA PRO A 87 10.85 -8.76 32.91
C PRO A 87 10.16 -9.60 31.83
N THR A 88 10.97 -10.46 31.21
CA THR A 88 10.63 -11.41 30.15
C THR A 88 9.32 -12.12 30.40
N HIS A 89 8.23 -11.62 29.82
CA HIS A 89 7.04 -12.43 29.62
C HIS A 89 7.18 -13.09 28.25
N THR A 90 7.51 -14.37 28.28
CA THR A 90 7.39 -15.24 27.11
C THR A 90 6.00 -15.02 26.55
N ARG A 91 5.91 -14.63 25.27
CA ARG A 91 4.63 -14.53 24.56
C ARG A 91 4.13 -15.95 24.28
N ARG A 92 3.79 -16.67 25.36
CA ARG A 92 2.79 -17.75 25.32
C ARG A 92 1.54 -17.09 24.72
N PRO A 93 0.84 -17.71 23.76
CA PRO A 93 -0.51 -17.26 23.48
C PRO A 93 -1.26 -17.42 24.80
N GLU A 94 -1.42 -16.32 25.52
CA GLU A 94 -2.40 -16.24 26.59
C GLU A 94 -3.71 -16.52 25.89
N THR A 95 -4.23 -17.72 26.11
CA THR A 95 -5.58 -18.08 25.71
C THR A 95 -6.46 -17.01 26.31
N LEU A 96 -7.00 -16.15 25.45
CA LEU A 96 -7.92 -15.10 25.84
C LEU A 96 -9.06 -15.82 26.56
N LYS A 97 -9.08 -15.76 27.90
CA LYS A 97 -10.19 -16.29 28.69
C LYS A 97 -11.32 -15.29 28.51
N ILE A 98 -12.03 -15.44 27.40
CA ILE A 98 -13.28 -14.73 27.18
C ILE A 98 -14.22 -15.30 28.23
N ASP A 99 -14.59 -14.48 29.21
CA ASP A 99 -15.71 -14.79 30.08
C ASP A 99 -16.97 -14.73 29.21
N ILE A 100 -17.37 -15.90 28.71
CA ILE A 100 -18.64 -16.08 28.04
C ILE A 100 -19.69 -16.00 29.15
N LEU A 101 -20.30 -14.83 29.29
CA LEU A 101 -21.51 -14.66 30.08
C LEU A 101 -22.50 -15.76 29.67
N ARG A 102 -22.88 -16.61 30.63
CA ARG A 102 -23.87 -17.67 30.38
C ARG A 102 -25.16 -17.00 29.98
N TYR A 103 -25.51 -17.16 28.70
CA TYR A 103 -26.80 -16.78 28.19
C TYR A 103 -27.89 -17.56 28.93
N LYS A 104 -28.71 -16.86 29.71
CA LYS A 104 -29.96 -17.40 30.26
C LYS A 104 -31.05 -17.09 29.24
N GLY A 105 -31.15 -17.92 28.20
CA GLY A 105 -32.27 -17.85 27.28
C GLY A 105 -33.58 -18.14 28.00
N THR A 106 -34.61 -17.39 27.66
CA THR A 106 -36.00 -17.82 27.85
C THR A 106 -36.38 -18.70 26.66
N ASP A 107 -37.26 -19.69 26.85
CA ASP A 107 -37.58 -20.76 25.87
C ASP A 107 -37.94 -20.30 24.45
N GLU A 108 -38.21 -19.01 24.24
CA GLU A 108 -38.57 -18.43 22.93
C GLU A 108 -37.40 -17.82 22.14
N ASP A 109 -36.21 -17.67 22.73
CA ASP A 109 -35.06 -17.11 22.01
C ASP A 109 -34.27 -18.21 21.29
N SER A 110 -34.58 -18.41 20.00
CA SER A 110 -33.85 -19.35 19.16
C SER A 110 -32.45 -18.81 18.82
N LEU A 111 -31.41 -19.48 19.34
CA LEU A 111 -29.99 -19.19 19.05
C LEU A 111 -29.62 -19.37 17.56
N LEU A 112 -30.48 -20.01 16.76
CA LEU A 112 -30.29 -20.24 15.33
C LEU A 112 -30.19 -18.94 14.52
N ARG A 113 -30.70 -17.81 15.03
CA ARG A 113 -30.53 -16.48 14.42
C ARG A 113 -29.05 -16.10 14.22
N TRP A 114 -28.15 -16.58 15.08
CA TRP A 114 -26.75 -16.13 15.11
C TRP A 114 -25.81 -17.04 14.32
N PHE A 115 -26.31 -18.16 13.79
CA PHE A 115 -25.56 -19.12 12.97
C PHE A 115 -26.10 -19.15 11.54
N VAL A 116 -26.04 -18.01 10.85
CA VAL A 116 -26.18 -17.99 9.39
C VAL A 116 -24.80 -17.72 8.82
N GLU A 117 -24.29 -18.67 8.04
CA GLU A 117 -23.06 -18.56 7.24
C GLU A 117 -23.35 -17.92 5.88
#